data_AF-A0A1Y1LFK7-F1
#
_entry.id   AF-A0A1Y1LFK7-F1
#
_cell.length_a   1.000
_cell.length_b   1.000
_cell.length_c   1.000
_cell.angle_alpha   90.00
_cell.angle_beta   90.00
_cell.angle_gamma   90.00
#
_symmetry.space_group_name_H-M   'P 1'
#
loop_
_entity.id
_entity.type
_entity.pdbx_description
1 polymer ?
#
loop_
_entity_poly.entity_id
_entity_poly.type
_entity_poly.pdbx_seq_one_letter_code
_entity_poly.pdbx_strand_id
1 'polypeptide(L)'
;MVSYELYDDGAWDRGEAIFQALRDTLYDEDVYHEIATFVTKHRKGGSPVKCFPPKIGGFNFHYRILYCDGRSAIIRFPMPGYFRMAEEKLLGEVAAMRYIAANTTIPVPAIL
;
A
#
# COMPACT_ATOMS: atom_id res chain seq x y z
N MET A 1 -15.89 25.55 26.16
CA MET A 1 -15.56 24.20 25.70
C MET A 1 -14.78 24.37 24.41
N VAL A 2 -13.49 24.05 24.38
CA VAL A 2 -12.72 24.13 23.13
C VAL A 2 -13.19 22.94 22.28
N SER A 3 -13.67 23.19 21.06
CA SER A 3 -14.09 22.09 20.18
C SER A 3 -12.86 21.27 19.82
N TYR A 4 -13.00 19.94 19.84
CA TYR A 4 -11.92 19.04 19.43
C TYR A 4 -11.57 19.17 17.93
N GLU A 5 -12.46 19.80 17.16
CA GLU A 5 -12.30 20.11 15.74
C GLU A 5 -10.96 20.80 15.43
N LEU A 6 -10.51 21.75 16.27
CA LEU A 6 -9.26 22.46 16.03
C LEU A 6 -8.02 21.54 16.13
N TYR A 7 -8.08 20.51 16.97
CA TYR A 7 -7.02 19.51 17.08
C TYR A 7 -7.08 18.49 15.95
N ASP A 8 -8.29 18.14 15.50
CA ASP A 8 -8.52 17.23 14.38
C ASP A 8 -8.07 17.87 13.06
N ASP A 9 -8.45 19.12 12.79
CA ASP A 9 -8.01 19.89 11.63
C ASP A 9 -6.49 20.03 11.61
N GLY A 10 -5.88 20.38 12.75
CA GLY A 10 -4.42 20.47 12.85
C GLY A 10 -3.71 19.11 12.69
N ALA A 11 -4.35 18.00 13.04
CA ALA A 11 -3.83 16.66 12.75
C ALA A 11 -3.98 16.29 11.28
N TRP A 12 -5.11 16.64 10.68
CA TRP A 12 -5.40 16.45 9.26
C TRP A 12 -4.41 17.19 8.37
N ASP A 13 -4.20 18.49 8.61
CA ASP A 13 -3.29 19.33 7.82
C ASP A 13 -1.84 18.81 7.88
N ARG A 14 -1.40 18.33 9.04
CA ARG A 14 -0.08 17.69 9.17
C ARG A 14 0.01 16.39 8.39
N GLY A 15 -1.05 15.58 8.42
CA GLY A 15 -1.12 14.34 7.64
C GLY A 15 -1.06 14.61 6.15
N GLU A 16 -1.83 15.59 5.67
CA GLU A 16 -1.83 16.05 4.29
C GLU A 16 -0.44 16.54 3.86
N ALA A 17 0.24 17.36 4.67
CA ALA A 17 1.59 17.84 4.35
C ALA A 17 2.60 16.69 4.20
N ILE A 18 2.54 15.68 5.08
CA ILE A 18 3.37 14.47 4.98
C ILE A 18 3.07 13.71 3.70
N PHE A 19 1.79 13.52 3.37
CA PHE A 19 1.40 12.81 2.16
C PHE A 19 1.81 13.54 0.88
N GLN A 20 1.61 14.86 0.82
CA GLN A 20 2.02 15.65 -0.34
C GLN A 20 3.53 15.59 -0.56
N ALA A 21 4.34 15.63 0.51
CA ALA A 21 5.79 15.46 0.41
C ALA A 21 6.19 14.08 -0.13
N LEU A 22 5.47 13.01 0.25
CA LEU A 22 5.69 11.67 -0.31
C LEU A 22 5.24 11.57 -1.77
N ARG A 23 4.13 12.23 -2.11
CA ARG A 23 3.45 12.06 -3.41
C ARG A 23 4.38 12.30 -4.59
N ASP A 24 5.28 13.26 -4.48
CA ASP A 24 6.23 13.61 -5.52
C ASP A 24 7.29 12.52 -5.75
N THR A 25 7.64 11.75 -4.72
CA THR A 25 8.59 10.64 -4.84
C THR A 25 7.93 9.36 -5.32
N LEU A 26 6.59 9.26 -5.26
CA LEU A 26 5.88 8.03 -5.62
C LEU A 26 6.02 7.68 -7.10
N TYR A 27 6.29 8.65 -7.97
CA TYR A 27 6.37 8.51 -9.43
C TYR A 27 7.81 8.44 -9.95
N ASP A 28 8.80 8.38 -9.06
CA ASP A 28 10.21 8.31 -9.39
C ASP A 28 10.58 6.96 -10.04
N GLU A 29 11.39 7.00 -11.10
CA GLU A 29 11.77 5.82 -11.89
C GLU A 29 12.68 4.86 -11.10
N ASP A 30 13.61 5.39 -10.30
CA ASP A 30 14.48 4.58 -9.45
C ASP A 30 13.65 3.85 -8.39
N VAL A 31 12.66 4.54 -7.80
CA VAL A 31 11.69 3.90 -6.88
C VAL A 31 10.94 2.76 -7.58
N TYR A 32 10.56 2.89 -8.85
CA TYR A 32 9.88 1.81 -9.58
C TYR A 32 10.78 0.59 -9.74
N HIS A 33 12.06 0.80 -10.05
CA HIS A 33 13.05 -0.26 -10.17
C HIS A 33 13.33 -0.96 -8.84
N GLU A 34 13.46 -0.21 -7.75
CA GLU A 34 13.64 -0.76 -6.41
C GLU A 34 12.44 -1.59 -5.98
N ILE A 35 11.22 -1.06 -6.16
CA ILE A 35 9.98 -1.76 -5.85
C ILE A 35 9.85 -3.05 -6.66
N ALA A 36 10.08 -3.00 -7.98
CA ALA A 36 10.00 -4.19 -8.83
C ALA A 36 11.01 -5.26 -8.41
N THR A 37 12.23 -4.86 -8.06
CA THR A 37 13.28 -5.75 -7.56
C THR A 37 12.88 -6.39 -6.23
N PHE A 38 12.42 -5.58 -5.28
CA PHE A 38 11.99 -6.03 -3.96
C PHE A 38 10.83 -7.02 -4.04
N VAL A 39 9.78 -6.71 -4.82
CA VAL A 39 8.61 -7.58 -4.96
C VAL A 39 8.98 -8.89 -5.66
N THR A 40 9.84 -8.83 -6.68
CA THR A 40 10.28 -10.04 -7.40
C THR A 40 11.07 -10.99 -6.50
N LYS A 41 11.90 -10.45 -5.61
CA LYS A 41 12.60 -11.24 -4.59
C LYS A 41 11.62 -11.97 -3.67
N HIS A 42 10.59 -11.28 -3.16
CA HIS A 42 9.59 -11.88 -2.25
C HIS A 42 8.65 -12.86 -2.94
N ARG A 43 8.31 -12.61 -4.21
CA ARG A 43 7.58 -13.55 -5.06
C ARG A 43 8.35 -14.86 -5.32
N LYS A 44 9.63 -14.94 -4.95
CA LYS A 44 10.55 -16.04 -5.23
C LYS A 44 10.83 -16.22 -6.73
N GLY A 45 10.89 -15.10 -7.46
CA GLY A 45 11.31 -15.05 -8.86
C GLY A 45 10.19 -14.80 -9.88
N GLY A 46 10.52 -15.03 -11.15
CA GLY A 46 9.75 -14.63 -12.33
C GLY A 46 10.33 -13.39 -13.01
N SER A 47 9.99 -13.18 -14.27
CA SER A 47 10.47 -12.04 -15.05
C SER A 47 9.42 -10.91 -15.04
N PRO A 48 9.70 -9.76 -14.41
CA PRO A 48 8.84 -8.59 -14.50
C PRO A 48 8.72 -8.12 -15.95
N VAL A 49 7.50 -7.84 -16.38
CA VAL A 49 7.19 -7.28 -17.70
C VAL A 49 6.88 -5.80 -17.60
N LYS A 50 6.17 -5.40 -16.53
CA LYS A 50 5.74 -4.02 -16.35
C LYS A 50 5.51 -3.68 -14.89
N CYS A 51 6.15 -2.60 -14.42
CA CYS A 51 5.73 -1.89 -13.21
C CYS A 51 4.71 -0.82 -13.61
N PHE A 52 3.53 -0.83 -13.00
CA PHE A 52 2.49 0.17 -13.28
C PHE A 52 2.68 1.39 -12.38
N PRO A 53 2.27 2.60 -12.83
CA PRO A 53 2.22 3.77 -11.98
C PRO A 53 1.44 3.49 -10.68
N PRO A 54 1.84 4.09 -9.55
CA PRO A 54 1.21 3.84 -8.27
C PRO A 54 -0.27 4.22 -8.33
N LYS A 55 -1.08 3.44 -7.60
CA LYS A 55 -2.49 3.70 -7.41
C LYS A 55 -2.72 4.14 -5.97
N ILE A 56 -3.23 5.36 -5.83
CA ILE A 56 -3.51 6.01 -4.55
C ILE A 56 -5.02 5.84 -4.27
N GLY A 57 -5.35 5.22 -3.15
CA GLY A 57 -6.71 5.15 -2.60
C GLY A 57 -6.87 6.06 -1.39
N GLY A 58 -8.00 6.02 -0.69
CA GLY A 58 -8.24 6.91 0.46
C GLY A 58 -7.29 6.70 1.64
N PHE A 59 -6.80 5.48 1.85
CA PHE A 59 -6.05 5.10 3.05
C PHE A 59 -4.76 4.31 2.76
N ASN A 60 -4.49 4.02 1.50
CA ASN A 60 -3.36 3.21 1.08
C ASN A 60 -2.95 3.62 -0.33
N PHE A 61 -1.68 3.40 -0.67
CA PHE A 61 -1.21 3.39 -2.05
C PHE A 61 -0.51 2.07 -2.35
N HIS A 62 -0.37 1.74 -3.63
CA HIS A 62 0.29 0.51 -4.03
C HIS A 62 0.92 0.57 -5.42
N TYR A 63 1.93 -0.26 -5.62
CA TYR A 63 2.52 -0.54 -6.93
C TYR A 63 2.11 -1.93 -7.39
N ARG A 64 1.83 -2.07 -8.68
CA ARG A 64 1.52 -3.36 -9.31
C ARG A 64 2.63 -3.73 -10.28
N ILE A 65 3.08 -4.98 -10.21
CA ILE A 65 4.07 -5.55 -11.14
C ILE A 65 3.41 -6.71 -11.88
N LEU A 66 3.36 -6.64 -13.21
CA LEU A 66 2.94 -7.75 -14.08
C LEU A 66 4.16 -8.58 -14.49
N TYR A 67 4.02 -9.90 -14.43
CA TYR A 67 5.06 -10.86 -14.80
C TYR A 67 4.72 -11.59 -16.11
N CYS A 68 5.72 -12.25 -16.70
CA CYS A 68 5.60 -12.97 -17.97
C CYS A 68 4.58 -14.11 -17.97
N ASP A 69 4.24 -14.65 -16.79
CA ASP A 69 3.22 -15.68 -16.62
C ASP A 69 1.78 -15.11 -16.55
N GLY A 70 1.62 -13.82 -16.85
CA GLY A 70 0.34 -13.12 -16.85
C GLY A 70 -0.16 -12.76 -15.44
N ARG A 71 0.51 -13.19 -14.36
CA ARG A 71 0.12 -12.88 -12.99
C ARG A 71 0.75 -11.57 -12.54
N SER A 72 0.09 -10.90 -11.59
CA SER A 72 0.62 -9.69 -10.97
C SER A 72 0.90 -9.89 -9.49
N ALA A 73 1.89 -9.19 -8.97
CA ALA A 73 2.07 -8.97 -7.55
C ALA A 73 1.87 -7.49 -7.24
N ILE A 74 1.40 -7.21 -6.03
CA ILE A 74 1.19 -5.85 -5.53
C ILE A 74 1.95 -5.70 -4.21
N ILE A 75 2.67 -4.59 -4.06
CA ILE A 75 3.12 -4.10 -2.76
C ILE A 75 2.27 -2.91 -2.36
N ARG A 76 1.73 -2.94 -1.15
CA ARG A 76 0.75 -1.98 -0.64
C ARG A 76 1.27 -1.37 0.65
N PHE A 77 1.09 -0.07 0.77
CA PHE A 77 1.53 0.71 1.92
C PHE A 77 0.33 1.47 2.51
N PRO A 78 0.17 1.50 3.84
CA PRO A 78 -0.69 2.47 4.51
C PRO A 78 -0.26 3.89 4.14
N MET A 79 -1.23 4.79 3.99
CA MET A 79 -0.93 6.20 3.72
C MET A 79 -0.23 6.81 4.95
N PRO A 80 0.99 7.36 4.83
CA PRO A 80 1.63 8.05 5.94
C PRO A 80 0.85 9.32 6.28
N GLY A 81 0.96 9.77 7.54
CA GLY A 81 0.29 10.98 8.00
C GLY A 81 -1.17 10.78 8.43
N TYR A 82 -1.90 9.81 7.85
CA TYR A 82 -3.31 9.54 8.22
C TYR A 82 -3.48 8.38 9.21
N PHE A 83 -2.45 7.56 9.42
CA PHE A 83 -2.47 6.48 10.42
C PHE A 83 -1.33 6.63 11.41
N ARG A 84 -1.69 6.67 12.70
CA ARG A 84 -0.73 6.60 13.82
C ARG A 84 -0.29 5.15 14.11
N MET A 85 -1.14 4.19 13.75
CA MET A 85 -1.04 2.77 14.07
C MET A 85 -1.02 1.95 12.76
N ALA A 86 -0.03 2.25 11.91
CA ALA A 86 0.06 1.69 10.56
C ALA A 86 0.32 0.18 10.57
N GLU A 87 1.08 -0.30 11.56
CA GLU A 87 1.37 -1.73 11.74
C GLU A 87 0.12 -2.50 12.16
N GLU A 88 -0.63 -1.99 13.14
CA GLU A 88 -1.86 -2.61 13.62
C GLU A 88 -2.91 -2.66 12.51
N LYS A 89 -3.01 -1.60 11.69
CA LYS A 89 -3.84 -1.60 10.49
C LYS A 89 -3.41 -2.69 9.50
N LEU A 90 -2.11 -2.82 9.21
CA LEU A 90 -1.58 -3.83 8.29
C LEU A 90 -1.88 -5.25 8.80
N LEU A 91 -1.62 -5.51 10.08
CA LEU A 91 -1.92 -6.79 10.73
C LEU A 91 -3.42 -7.10 10.67
N GLY A 92 -4.28 -6.10 10.89
CA GLY A 92 -5.73 -6.21 10.75
C GLY A 92 -6.16 -6.60 9.33
N GLU A 93 -5.61 -5.95 8.29
CA GLU A 93 -5.90 -6.28 6.89
C GLU A 93 -5.49 -7.72 6.56
N VAL A 94 -4.28 -8.14 6.97
CA VAL A 94 -3.77 -9.50 6.76
C VAL A 94 -4.62 -10.54 7.50
N ALA A 95 -4.98 -10.27 8.75
CA ALA A 95 -5.83 -11.15 9.55
C ALA A 95 -7.22 -11.32 8.91
N ALA A 96 -7.83 -10.22 8.46
CA ALA A 96 -9.11 -10.25 7.76
C ALA A 96 -9.04 -11.05 6.47
N MET A 97 -8.01 -10.86 5.64
CA MET A 97 -7.81 -11.64 4.41
C MET A 97 -7.70 -13.13 4.70
N ARG A 98 -6.90 -13.51 5.70
CA ARG A 98 -6.76 -14.92 6.13
C ARG A 98 -8.08 -15.49 6.63
N TYR A 99 -8.83 -14.73 7.43
CA TYR A 99 -10.12 -15.16 7.94
C TYR A 99 -11.14 -15.39 6.81
N ILE A 100 -11.24 -14.46 5.85
CA ILE A 100 -12.16 -14.58 4.70
C ILE A 100 -11.78 -15.81 3.86
N ALA A 101 -10.50 -16.02 3.58
CA ALA A 101 -10.01 -17.18 2.84
C ALA A 101 -10.35 -18.52 3.54
N ALA A 102 -10.27 -18.55 4.86
CA ALA A 102 -10.50 -19.77 5.65
C ALA A 102 -11.99 -20.10 5.84
N ASN A 103 -12.87 -19.09 5.80
CA ASN A 103 -14.27 -19.24 6.21
C ASN A 103 -15.27 -19.02 5.07
N THR A 104 -14.82 -18.64 3.88
CA THR A 104 -15.71 -18.35 2.73
C THR A 104 -15.11 -18.84 1.42
N THR A 105 -15.92 -18.88 0.37
CA THR A 105 -15.47 -19.13 -1.01
C THR A 105 -15.15 -17.84 -1.77
N ILE A 106 -15.20 -16.67 -1.10
CA ILE A 106 -14.89 -15.39 -1.71
C ILE A 106 -13.40 -15.37 -2.04
N PRO A 107 -13.01 -15.15 -3.30
CA PRO A 107 -11.61 -15.09 -3.66
C PRO A 107 -10.95 -13.86 -3.03
N VAL A 108 -9.84 -14.07 -2.34
CA VAL A 108 -8.98 -13.00 -1.82
C VAL A 108 -7.58 -13.12 -2.42
N PRO A 109 -6.84 -11.99 -2.55
CA PRO A 109 -5.44 -12.04 -2.98
C PRO A 109 -4.57 -12.92 -2.06
N ALA A 110 -3.62 -13.65 -2.63
CA ALA A 110 -2.62 -14.39 -1.85
C ALA A 110 -1.60 -13.42 -1.23
N ILE A 111 -1.28 -13.64 0.04
CA ILE A 111 -0.21 -12.93 0.75
C ILE A 111 1.10 -13.64 0.46
N LEU A 112 2.11 -12.90 -0.04
CA LEU A 112 3.42 -13.42 -0.44
C LEU A 112 4.39 -13.56 0.75
#